data_AF-A0A2G1W9Q2-F1
#
_entry.id   AF-A0A2G1W9Q2-F1
#
_cell.length_a   1.000
_cell.length_b   1.000
_cell.length_c   1.000
_cell.angle_alpha   90.00
_cell.angle_beta   90.00
_cell.angle_gamma   90.00
#
_symmetry.space_group_name_H-M   'P 1'
#
loop_
_entity.id
_entity.type
_entity.pdbx_description
1 polymer ?
#
loop_
_entity_poly.entity_id
_entity_poly.type
_entity_poly.pdbx_seq_one_letter_code
_entity_poly.pdbx_strand_id
1 'polypeptide(L)'
;MSTRLFAIAVAAACLMTAEANAQVTARSYSNGGTAISTASGRGNTRLNASSYATNGGYARSDMRGSGRNGGFASGNSTAYANGGVAISQGRSHANGWRARSHADSRAVTHGGFSRSSSTAKALGNWSNARSNSTANSWFGRSSTSRARAVDNRYIAQPYTPPVQNAVMPW
;
A
#
# COMPACT_ATOMS: atom_id res chain seq x y z
N MET A 1 31.41 -27.76 16.36
CA MET A 1 30.05 -27.18 16.52
C MET A 1 29.07 -28.13 15.86
N SER A 2 28.23 -28.83 16.62
CA SER A 2 27.44 -29.95 16.07
C SER A 2 26.37 -29.45 15.10
N THR A 3 26.18 -30.14 13.99
CA THR A 3 25.20 -29.83 12.93
C THR A 3 23.77 -29.65 13.48
N ARG A 4 23.46 -30.24 14.63
CA ARG A 4 22.18 -30.09 15.34
C ARG A 4 21.98 -28.70 15.94
N LEU A 5 23.02 -28.07 16.48
CA LEU A 5 22.95 -26.70 17.01
C LEU A 5 22.74 -25.68 15.89
N PHE A 6 23.33 -25.90 14.71
CA PHE A 6 23.14 -25.04 13.55
C PHE A 6 21.71 -25.14 12.98
N ALA A 7 21.14 -26.34 12.91
CA ALA A 7 19.76 -26.55 12.45
C ALA A 7 18.71 -25.90 13.38
N ILE A 8 18.91 -25.99 14.70
CA ILE A 8 18.03 -25.35 15.69
C ILE A 8 18.12 -23.82 15.60
N ALA A 9 19.32 -23.26 15.41
CA ALA A 9 19.50 -21.81 15.25
C ALA A 9 18.84 -21.27 13.98
N VAL A 10 18.94 -21.99 12.85
CA VAL A 10 18.26 -21.63 11.60
C VAL A 10 16.74 -21.74 11.73
N ALA A 11 16.22 -22.82 12.35
CA ALA A 11 14.79 -22.97 12.58
C ALA A 11 14.24 -21.88 13.52
N ALA A 12 14.95 -21.53 14.59
CA ALA A 12 14.58 -20.44 15.49
C ALA A 12 14.62 -19.07 14.81
N ALA A 13 15.63 -18.80 13.97
CA ALA A 13 15.69 -17.59 13.17
C ALA A 13 14.53 -17.49 12.16
N CYS A 14 14.08 -18.62 11.60
CA CYS A 14 12.91 -18.67 10.73
C CYS A 14 11.60 -18.34 11.48
N LEU A 15 11.44 -18.82 12.73
CA LEU A 15 10.25 -18.52 13.54
C LEU A 15 10.16 -17.05 14.01
N MET A 16 11.29 -16.35 14.15
CA MET A 16 11.33 -14.96 14.64
C MET A 16 10.95 -13.91 13.57
N THR A 17 10.59 -14.31 12.35
CA THR A 17 10.30 -13.37 11.24
C THR A 17 8.82 -12.98 11.08
N ALA A 18 7.94 -13.47 11.95
CA ALA A 18 6.49 -13.29 11.80
C ALA A 18 5.90 -12.14 12.64
N GLU A 19 6.33 -10.89 12.41
CA GLU A 19 5.57 -9.73 12.89
C GLU A 19 4.42 -9.41 11.92
N ALA A 20 3.28 -10.08 12.11
CA ALA A 20 2.03 -9.81 11.39
C ALA A 20 1.28 -8.62 12.02
N ASN A 21 1.81 -7.40 11.90
CA ASN A 21 1.10 -6.18 12.29
C ASN A 21 0.26 -5.65 11.12
N ALA A 22 -0.79 -6.40 10.76
CA ALA A 22 -1.76 -5.95 9.77
C ALA A 22 -2.77 -4.99 10.43
N GLN A 23 -2.62 -3.69 10.21
CA GLN A 23 -3.58 -2.68 10.63
C GLN A 23 -4.45 -2.26 9.46
N VAL A 24 -5.77 -2.47 9.57
CA VAL A 24 -6.74 -2.08 8.55
C VAL A 24 -7.87 -1.34 9.25
N THR A 25 -8.12 -0.09 8.85
CA THR A 25 -9.11 0.78 9.51
C THR A 25 -10.02 1.40 8.47
N ALA A 26 -11.33 1.29 8.69
CA ALA A 26 -12.36 1.95 7.89
C ALA A 26 -13.22 2.82 8.81
N ARG A 27 -13.45 4.09 8.44
CA ARG A 27 -14.22 5.05 9.23
C ARG A 27 -15.16 5.85 8.34
N SER A 28 -16.45 5.74 8.59
CA SER A 28 -17.46 6.54 7.92
C SER A 28 -18.15 7.47 8.92
N TYR A 29 -18.38 8.71 8.49
CA TYR A 29 -19.19 9.66 9.22
C TYR A 29 -20.12 10.37 8.25
N SER A 30 -21.40 10.43 8.60
CA SER A 30 -22.42 11.11 7.80
C SER A 30 -23.23 12.04 8.69
N ASN A 31 -23.50 13.24 8.19
CA ASN A 31 -24.48 14.17 8.72
C ASN A 31 -25.33 14.71 7.56
N GLY A 32 -26.43 14.02 7.26
CA GLY A 32 -27.33 14.38 6.17
C GLY A 32 -26.87 13.92 4.78
N GLY A 33 -26.01 12.89 4.66
CA GLY A 33 -25.58 12.32 3.37
C GLY A 33 -25.31 10.81 3.44
N THR A 34 -24.46 10.29 2.56
CA THR A 34 -24.02 8.89 2.56
C THR A 34 -22.50 8.80 2.60
N ALA A 35 -21.96 8.17 3.65
CA ALA A 35 -20.53 7.95 3.82
C ALA A 35 -20.22 6.45 3.85
N ILE A 36 -19.40 5.97 2.92
CA ILE A 36 -19.00 4.57 2.81
C ILE A 36 -17.47 4.49 2.85
N SER A 37 -16.95 3.74 3.80
CA SER A 37 -15.52 3.43 3.88
C SER A 37 -15.30 1.93 3.85
N THR A 38 -14.33 1.51 3.03
CA THR A 38 -13.92 0.11 2.92
C THR A 38 -12.41 0.05 2.93
N ALA A 39 -11.84 -0.69 3.88
CA ALA A 39 -10.42 -0.97 3.95
C ALA A 39 -10.21 -2.49 3.96
N SER A 40 -9.27 -2.99 3.16
CA SER A 40 -8.96 -4.43 3.08
C SER A 40 -7.48 -4.66 2.83
N GLY A 41 -6.86 -5.49 3.67
CA GLY A 41 -5.42 -5.79 3.64
C GLY A 41 -5.13 -7.28 3.73
N ARG A 42 -4.00 -7.72 3.16
CA ARG A 42 -3.46 -9.07 3.35
C ARG A 42 -1.95 -9.04 3.57
N GLY A 43 -1.48 -9.78 4.57
CA GLY A 43 -0.06 -9.81 4.97
C GLY A 43 0.35 -8.54 5.69
N ASN A 44 1.56 -8.04 5.44
CA ASN A 44 2.10 -6.90 6.17
C ASN A 44 1.53 -5.59 5.61
N THR A 45 0.47 -5.08 6.25
CA THR A 45 -0.26 -3.92 5.75
C THR A 45 -0.63 -2.89 6.81
N ARG A 46 -0.62 -1.60 6.46
CA ARG A 46 -1.22 -0.51 7.25
C ARG A 46 -2.10 0.39 6.39
N LEU A 47 -3.41 0.19 6.46
CA LEU A 47 -4.37 0.74 5.51
C LEU A 47 -5.48 1.51 6.22
N ASN A 48 -5.77 2.73 5.76
CA ASN A 48 -6.86 3.54 6.29
C ASN A 48 -7.81 3.97 5.17
N ALA A 49 -9.11 3.82 5.39
CA ALA A 49 -10.16 4.41 4.56
C ALA A 49 -11.05 5.28 5.43
N SER A 50 -11.17 6.56 5.10
CA SER A 50 -12.05 7.50 5.79
C SER A 50 -13.00 8.19 4.82
N SER A 51 -14.28 8.29 5.17
CA SER A 51 -15.30 8.95 4.36
C SER A 51 -16.17 9.85 5.23
N TYR A 52 -16.39 11.08 4.77
CA TYR A 52 -17.17 12.10 5.47
C TYR A 52 -18.19 12.70 4.51
N ALA A 53 -19.48 12.60 4.83
CA ALA A 53 -20.56 13.13 4.00
C ALA A 53 -21.45 14.10 4.78
N THR A 54 -21.74 15.24 4.18
CA THR A 54 -22.61 16.30 4.72
C THR A 54 -23.48 16.90 3.63
N ASN A 55 -24.59 17.57 3.99
CA ASN A 55 -25.44 18.35 3.07
C ASN A 55 -25.91 17.57 1.82
N GLY A 56 -26.45 16.37 2.00
CA GLY A 56 -26.89 15.49 0.90
C GLY A 56 -25.76 14.82 0.11
N GLY A 57 -24.51 15.01 0.52
CA GLY A 57 -23.34 14.52 -0.22
C GLY A 57 -23.16 13.00 -0.16
N TYR A 58 -22.46 12.46 -1.14
CA TYR A 58 -22.02 11.06 -1.22
C TYR A 58 -20.49 10.99 -1.12
N ALA A 59 -19.96 10.38 -0.07
CA ALA A 59 -18.53 10.17 0.11
C ALA A 59 -18.20 8.68 0.16
N ARG A 60 -17.34 8.21 -0.75
CA ARG A 60 -16.88 6.82 -0.79
C ARG A 60 -15.36 6.75 -0.75
N SER A 61 -14.83 5.98 0.18
CA SER A 61 -13.41 5.74 0.33
C SER A 61 -13.09 4.24 0.31
N ASP A 62 -12.31 3.80 -0.67
CA ASP A 62 -11.85 2.42 -0.79
C ASP A 62 -10.31 2.36 -0.66
N MET A 63 -9.80 1.68 0.36
CA MET A 63 -8.38 1.39 0.52
C MET A 63 -8.12 -0.11 0.43
N ARG A 64 -7.23 -0.54 -0.48
CA ARG A 64 -6.81 -1.94 -0.58
C ARG A 64 -5.30 -2.07 -0.54
N GLY A 65 -4.79 -3.12 0.10
CA GLY A 65 -3.38 -3.39 0.01
C GLY A 65 -2.94 -4.82 0.30
N SER A 66 -1.71 -5.13 -0.09
CA SER A 66 -1.11 -6.43 0.21
C SER A 66 0.41 -6.35 0.28
N GLY A 67 0.97 -6.87 1.38
CA GLY A 67 2.40 -7.02 1.62
C GLY A 67 2.78 -8.49 1.66
N ARG A 68 3.64 -8.95 0.76
CA ARG A 68 4.09 -10.36 0.64
C ARG A 68 5.60 -10.45 0.55
N ASN A 69 6.16 -11.62 0.90
CA ASN A 69 7.59 -11.92 0.78
C ASN A 69 8.50 -10.88 1.49
N GLY A 70 8.09 -10.41 2.68
CA GLY A 70 8.80 -9.35 3.42
C GLY A 70 8.49 -7.92 2.96
N GLY A 71 7.52 -7.75 2.04
CA GLY A 71 7.05 -6.45 1.57
C GLY A 71 5.97 -5.86 2.49
N PHE A 72 5.96 -4.53 2.63
CA PHE A 72 5.02 -3.78 3.44
C PHE A 72 4.17 -2.83 2.57
N ALA A 73 2.85 -2.96 2.66
CA ALA A 73 1.92 -2.12 1.91
C ALA A 73 1.13 -1.19 2.83
N SER A 74 1.19 0.10 2.55
CA SER A 74 0.53 1.14 3.34
C SER A 74 -0.26 2.12 2.49
N GLY A 75 -1.13 2.90 3.11
CA GLY A 75 -1.76 4.02 2.44
C GLY A 75 -3.06 4.48 3.06
N ASN A 76 -3.54 5.63 2.59
CA ASN A 76 -4.78 6.23 3.02
C ASN A 76 -5.68 6.51 1.81
N SER A 77 -6.98 6.29 2.01
CA SER A 77 -8.01 6.77 1.11
C SER A 77 -8.92 7.69 1.92
N THR A 78 -9.14 8.91 1.44
CA THR A 78 -10.01 9.89 2.12
C THR A 78 -11.00 10.51 1.14
N ALA A 79 -12.28 10.39 1.44
CA ALA A 79 -13.35 11.06 0.69
C ALA A 79 -14.11 12.03 1.60
N TYR A 80 -14.27 13.28 1.16
CA TYR A 80 -15.06 14.29 1.86
C TYR A 80 -16.05 14.90 0.88
N ALA A 81 -17.34 14.81 1.19
CA ALA A 81 -18.42 15.40 0.43
C ALA A 81 -19.25 16.35 1.30
N ASN A 82 -19.33 17.61 0.87
CA ASN A 82 -20.29 18.59 1.36
C ASN A 82 -21.23 18.93 0.21
N GLY A 83 -22.33 18.20 0.09
CA GLY A 83 -23.08 18.09 -1.17
C GLY A 83 -22.27 17.42 -2.29
N GLY A 84 -22.94 16.98 -3.35
CA GLY A 84 -22.28 16.34 -4.49
C GLY A 84 -21.67 14.96 -4.17
N VAL A 85 -20.61 14.56 -4.89
CA VAL A 85 -20.01 13.22 -4.83
C VAL A 85 -18.48 13.29 -4.69
N ALA A 86 -17.91 12.65 -3.67
CA ALA A 86 -16.47 12.42 -3.51
C ALA A 86 -16.16 10.92 -3.50
N ILE A 87 -15.25 10.49 -4.37
CA ILE A 87 -14.81 9.08 -4.46
C ILE A 87 -13.29 9.03 -4.39
N SER A 88 -12.75 8.37 -3.37
CA SER A 88 -11.32 8.12 -3.21
C SER A 88 -11.02 6.63 -3.28
N GLN A 89 -9.99 6.26 -4.05
CA GLN A 89 -9.59 4.86 -4.27
C GLN A 89 -8.07 4.69 -4.16
N GLY A 90 -7.59 4.09 -3.07
CA GLY A 90 -6.19 3.75 -2.86
C GLY A 90 -5.88 2.26 -3.04
N ARG A 91 -4.76 1.95 -3.70
CA ARG A 91 -4.25 0.58 -3.86
C ARG A 91 -2.74 0.52 -3.61
N SER A 92 -2.32 -0.32 -2.68
CA SER A 92 -0.91 -0.45 -2.27
C SER A 92 -0.46 -1.90 -2.32
N HIS A 93 0.55 -2.24 -3.13
CA HIS A 93 1.05 -3.60 -3.27
C HIS A 93 2.56 -3.67 -3.14
N ALA A 94 3.04 -4.44 -2.16
CA ALA A 94 4.46 -4.71 -1.96
C ALA A 94 4.73 -6.22 -2.03
N ASN A 95 5.68 -6.60 -2.88
CA ASN A 95 6.13 -7.98 -3.04
C ASN A 95 7.65 -8.01 -3.20
N GLY A 96 8.35 -8.51 -2.19
CA GLY A 96 9.81 -8.60 -2.14
C GLY A 96 10.35 -8.20 -0.78
N TRP A 97 11.55 -8.70 -0.44
CA TRP A 97 12.15 -8.44 0.85
C TRP A 97 12.47 -6.95 0.97
N ARG A 98 12.00 -6.31 2.06
CA ARG A 98 12.06 -4.85 2.27
C ARG A 98 11.36 -4.00 1.20
N ALA A 99 10.50 -4.58 0.36
CA ALA A 99 9.69 -3.81 -0.57
C ALA A 99 8.68 -2.92 0.21
N ARG A 100 8.54 -1.64 -0.16
CA ARG A 100 7.61 -0.71 0.48
C ARG A 100 6.72 -0.05 -0.56
N SER A 101 5.41 -0.18 -0.37
CA SER A 101 4.42 0.53 -1.19
C SER A 101 3.57 1.45 -0.34
N HIS A 102 3.29 2.64 -0.87
CA HIS A 102 2.47 3.64 -0.21
C HIS A 102 1.56 4.35 -1.21
N ALA A 103 0.25 4.24 -1.02
CA ALA A 103 -0.74 4.90 -1.88
C ALA A 103 -1.66 5.81 -1.07
N ASP A 104 -1.57 7.12 -1.32
CA ASP A 104 -2.48 8.12 -0.77
C ASP A 104 -3.43 8.64 -1.84
N SER A 105 -4.72 8.59 -1.57
CA SER A 105 -5.78 9.13 -2.41
C SER A 105 -6.69 10.03 -1.58
N ARG A 106 -6.98 11.22 -2.11
CA ARG A 106 -7.88 12.18 -1.46
C ARG A 106 -8.85 12.80 -2.45
N ALA A 107 -10.14 12.68 -2.20
CA ALA A 107 -11.19 13.32 -2.97
C ALA A 107 -12.00 14.24 -2.07
N VAL A 108 -12.09 15.52 -2.43
CA VAL A 108 -12.87 16.53 -1.71
C VAL A 108 -13.84 17.19 -2.68
N THR A 109 -15.11 17.30 -2.29
CA THR A 109 -16.11 18.04 -3.06
C THR A 109 -16.97 18.95 -2.18
N HIS A 110 -17.33 20.10 -2.74
CA HIS A 110 -18.32 21.02 -2.21
C HIS A 110 -19.38 21.29 -3.30
N GLY A 111 -20.43 20.48 -3.32
CA GLY A 111 -21.53 20.60 -4.28
C GLY A 111 -21.19 20.21 -5.72
N GLY A 112 -20.11 19.46 -5.97
CA GLY A 112 -19.69 19.01 -7.30
C GLY A 112 -19.31 17.51 -7.33
N PHE A 113 -18.48 17.09 -8.28
CA PHE A 113 -17.97 15.71 -8.40
C PHE A 113 -16.45 15.67 -8.27
N SER A 114 -15.93 14.89 -7.31
CA SER A 114 -14.49 14.70 -7.11
C SER A 114 -14.14 13.22 -7.09
N ARG A 115 -13.16 12.82 -7.90
CA ARG A 115 -12.65 11.46 -7.93
C ARG A 115 -11.13 11.42 -7.90
N SER A 116 -10.57 10.75 -6.90
CA SER A 116 -9.13 10.51 -6.78
C SER A 116 -8.84 9.02 -6.81
N SER A 117 -7.79 8.62 -7.52
CA SER A 117 -7.28 7.26 -7.47
C SER A 117 -5.76 7.22 -7.39
N SER A 118 -5.24 6.43 -6.47
CA SER A 118 -3.80 6.25 -6.27
C SER A 118 -3.42 4.77 -6.27
N THR A 119 -2.38 4.42 -7.00
CA THR A 119 -1.87 3.03 -7.06
C THR A 119 -0.36 2.99 -6.91
N ALA A 120 0.13 2.32 -5.87
CA ALA A 120 1.57 2.07 -5.66
C ALA A 120 1.88 0.57 -5.74
N LYS A 121 2.89 0.21 -6.52
CA LYS A 121 3.38 -1.17 -6.67
C LYS A 121 4.89 -1.23 -6.49
N ALA A 122 5.35 -1.84 -5.40
CA ALA A 122 6.75 -2.15 -5.15
C ALA A 122 6.97 -3.64 -5.36
N LEU A 123 7.65 -3.99 -6.46
CA LEU A 123 7.86 -5.33 -6.95
C LEU A 123 9.37 -5.57 -7.00
N GLY A 124 9.88 -6.50 -6.19
CA GLY A 124 11.31 -6.74 -6.07
C GLY A 124 11.88 -6.32 -4.71
N ASN A 125 13.07 -6.84 -4.42
CA ASN A 125 13.74 -6.58 -3.16
C ASN A 125 14.17 -5.12 -3.10
N TRP A 126 13.92 -4.47 -1.96
CA TRP A 126 14.22 -3.05 -1.73
C TRP A 126 13.45 -2.05 -2.62
N SER A 127 12.45 -2.49 -3.38
CA SER A 127 11.61 -1.60 -4.18
C SER A 127 10.81 -0.65 -3.28
N ASN A 128 10.67 0.61 -3.71
CA ASN A 128 9.96 1.65 -2.98
C ASN A 128 9.07 2.47 -3.93
N ALA A 129 7.76 2.24 -3.86
CA ALA A 129 6.79 2.92 -4.70
C ALA A 129 5.86 3.79 -3.86
N ARG A 130 5.79 5.08 -4.20
CA ARG A 130 4.88 6.04 -3.56
C ARG A 130 4.01 6.75 -4.59
N SER A 131 2.70 6.69 -4.40
CA SER A 131 1.71 7.31 -5.27
C SER A 131 0.80 8.21 -4.45
N ASN A 132 0.62 9.46 -4.87
CA ASN A 132 -0.23 10.44 -4.21
C ASN A 132 -1.17 11.05 -5.26
N SER A 133 -2.49 10.96 -5.04
CA SER A 133 -3.51 11.56 -5.90
C SER A 133 -4.43 12.43 -5.06
N THR A 134 -4.77 13.60 -5.59
CA THR A 134 -5.73 14.52 -4.96
C THR A 134 -6.64 15.11 -6.01
N ALA A 135 -7.94 15.11 -5.74
CA ALA A 135 -8.96 15.74 -6.56
C ALA A 135 -9.83 16.64 -5.69
N ASN A 136 -10.07 17.88 -6.14
CA ASN A 136 -10.84 18.88 -5.42
C ASN A 136 -11.84 19.52 -6.38
N SER A 137 -13.13 19.51 -6.06
CA SER A 137 -14.18 20.13 -6.86
C SER A 137 -15.07 21.06 -6.04
N TRP A 138 -15.56 22.12 -6.67
CA TRP A 138 -16.37 23.16 -6.05
C TRP A 138 -17.52 23.57 -6.97
N PHE A 139 -18.69 23.87 -6.40
CA PHE A 139 -19.80 24.55 -7.07
C PHE A 139 -20.22 23.90 -8.40
N GLY A 140 -20.67 22.64 -8.36
CA GLY A 140 -21.13 21.91 -9.54
C GLY A 140 -20.02 21.41 -10.50
N ARG A 141 -18.75 21.78 -10.27
CA ARG A 141 -17.63 21.36 -11.13
C ARG A 141 -17.22 19.91 -10.87
N SER A 142 -16.50 19.34 -11.84
CA SER A 142 -15.92 18.00 -11.76
C SER A 142 -14.39 18.04 -11.69
N SER A 143 -13.79 17.22 -10.83
CA SER A 143 -12.33 17.04 -10.73
C SER A 143 -12.00 15.56 -10.67
N THR A 144 -11.10 15.09 -11.54
CA THR A 144 -10.59 13.72 -11.50
C THR A 144 -9.08 13.72 -11.49
N SER A 145 -8.49 12.96 -10.57
CA SER A 145 -7.04 12.78 -10.47
C SER A 145 -6.68 11.30 -10.36
N ARG A 146 -5.57 10.93 -11.01
CA ARG A 146 -5.04 9.57 -10.99
C ARG A 146 -3.53 9.63 -10.87
N ALA A 147 -2.99 8.93 -9.88
CA ALA A 147 -1.55 8.74 -9.71
C ALA A 147 -1.21 7.25 -9.70
N ARG A 148 -0.06 6.92 -10.29
CA ARG A 148 0.47 5.58 -10.29
C ARG A 148 1.99 5.61 -10.15
N ALA A 149 2.51 4.85 -9.20
CA ALA A 149 3.92 4.57 -9.06
C ALA A 149 4.18 3.08 -9.10
N VAL A 150 5.18 2.68 -9.88
CA VAL A 150 5.65 1.29 -9.97
C VAL A 150 7.15 1.31 -9.83
N ASP A 151 7.66 0.57 -8.85
CA ASP A 151 9.07 0.28 -8.71
C ASP A 151 9.24 -1.23 -8.86
N ASN A 152 9.91 -1.66 -9.94
CA ASN A 152 10.13 -3.06 -10.28
C ASN A 152 11.62 -3.43 -10.25
N ARG A 153 12.39 -2.85 -9.32
CA ARG A 153 13.83 -3.10 -9.22
C ARG A 153 14.10 -4.60 -8.99
N TYR A 154 14.75 -5.22 -9.97
CA TYR A 154 15.36 -6.53 -9.85
C TYR A 154 16.83 -6.33 -9.47
N ILE A 155 17.20 -6.63 -8.22
CA ILE A 155 18.62 -6.70 -7.83
C ILE A 155 19.07 -8.13 -8.08
N ALA A 156 19.89 -8.34 -9.11
CA ALA A 156 20.57 -9.61 -9.35
C ALA A 156 21.46 -9.94 -8.14
N GLN A 157 21.43 -11.19 -7.66
CA GLN A 157 22.41 -11.63 -6.68
C GLN A 157 23.81 -11.52 -7.31
N PRO A 158 24.83 -10.96 -6.62
CA PRO A 158 26.19 -10.99 -7.15
C PRO A 158 26.57 -12.47 -7.34
N TYR A 159 26.83 -12.85 -8.60
CA TYR A 159 27.43 -14.13 -8.91
C TYR A 159 28.84 -14.14 -8.33
N THR A 160 29.06 -14.85 -7.24
CA THR A 160 30.40 -15.22 -6.79
C THR A 160 30.83 -16.43 -7.62
N PRO A 161 31.79 -16.29 -8.55
CA PRO A 161 32.34 -17.46 -9.23
C PRO A 161 32.94 -18.42 -8.19
N PRO A 162 32.81 -19.75 -8.38
CA PRO A 162 33.51 -20.70 -7.52
C PRO A 162 35.01 -20.44 -7.62
N VAL A 163 35.67 -20.35 -6.46
CA VAL A 163 37.13 -20.21 -6.38
C VAL A 163 37.74 -21.46 -7.02
N GLN A 164 38.29 -21.30 -8.22
CA GLN A 164 39.04 -22.35 -8.89
C GLN A 164 40.39 -22.45 -8.15
N ASN A 165 40.49 -23.38 -7.21
CA ASN A 165 41.78 -23.72 -6.60
C ASN A 165 42.68 -24.25 -7.71
N ALA A 166 43.61 -23.41 -8.18
CA ALA A 166 44.66 -23.83 -9.09
C ALA A 166 45.57 -24.82 -8.35
N VAL A 167 45.33 -26.12 -8.55
CA VAL A 167 46.29 -27.16 -8.20
C VAL A 167 47.44 -27.00 -9.19
N MET A 168 48.54 -26.39 -8.76
CA MET A 168 49.79 -26.40 -9.53
C MET A 168 50.34 -27.84 -9.55
N PRO A 169 50.63 -28.42 -10.71
CA PRO A 169 51.37 -29.67 -10.78
C PRO A 169 52.82 -29.42 -10.35
N TRP A 170 53.32 -30.27 -9.45
CA TRP A 170 54.74 -30.39 -9.11
C TRP A 170 55.49 -31.13 -10.21
#